data_AF-A0A5E8B5R7-F1
#
_entry.id   AF-A0A5E8B5R7-F1
#
_cell.length_a   1.000
_cell.length_b   1.000
_cell.length_c   1.000
_cell.angle_alpha   90.00
_cell.angle_beta   90.00
_cell.angle_gamma   90.00
#
_symmetry.space_group_name_H-M   'P 1'
#
loop_
_entity.id
_entity.type
_entity.pdbx_description
1 polymer ?
#
loop_
_entity_poly.entity_id
_entity_poly.type
_entity_poly.pdbx_seq_one_letter_code
_entity_poly.pdbx_strand_id
1 'polypeptide(L)'
;MYHAIKEWGGTPFGFIDDVTITVEGKIEENTKSLSNILEKCCNWAKSRMTKIDLGDKLGFIHFTKNVKPKDEKVQLTLPNGELREPQKEVKLLGITLNNLLDFKSHILNIINKARKAVGAIWHLGGVQKGMRGSAVRSLYIACVRPIVEYGLEIWHHKILKGEIHKLEVMQNMALRRIVGAYRTTPIAVLQKEAGIMPYSIRLKFMVARKAIRLHLNISKTNPINGHLLTLIEKYPIPKLTTLYVLAEDDRDYMIKKDEKRKCKRVEPLTLKQQQNQTIGILKKQAMEEWQEMYWNSSKDLWYHNITVESKCTDNLSKMVTGVIMKKDSRRILSNITQFRTGHGNFGAWFKKFGIEKDSYNCKCGELETVHHILVECPLLEEERKGLKRISPEMDMSTLLNSLTGLQKIVSFISAWRD
;
A
#
# COMPACT_ATOMS: atom_id res chain seq x y z
N MET A 1 -31.64 1.24 23.28
CA MET A 1 -31.75 2.07 22.05
C MET A 1 -31.83 1.21 20.79
N TYR A 2 -30.85 0.34 20.48
CA TYR A 2 -30.85 -0.38 19.19
C TYR A 2 -32.07 -1.30 18.98
N HIS A 3 -32.55 -2.00 20.01
CA HIS A 3 -33.78 -2.78 19.91
C HIS A 3 -34.98 -1.90 19.53
N ALA A 4 -35.14 -0.77 20.20
CA ALA A 4 -36.23 0.17 19.94
C ALA A 4 -36.16 0.76 18.52
N ILE A 5 -34.96 1.08 18.01
CA ILE A 5 -34.81 1.55 16.62
C ILE A 5 -35.30 0.49 15.62
N LYS A 6 -35.04 -0.79 15.87
CA LYS A 6 -35.57 -1.89 15.05
C LYS A 6 -37.10 -1.94 15.08
N GLU A 7 -37.70 -1.82 16.25
CA GLU A 7 -39.16 -1.75 16.40
C GLU A 7 -39.76 -0.52 15.71
N TRP A 8 -39.01 0.57 15.62
CA TRP A 8 -39.42 1.78 14.90
C TRP A 8 -39.19 1.72 13.39
N GLY A 9 -38.74 0.58 12.86
CA GLY A 9 -38.56 0.35 11.42
C GLY A 9 -37.19 0.77 10.86
N GLY A 10 -36.21 1.07 11.71
CA GLY A 10 -34.83 1.36 11.31
C GLY A 10 -33.89 0.19 11.56
N THR A 11 -32.82 0.10 10.78
CA THR A 11 -31.72 -0.83 11.04
C THR A 11 -30.55 -0.07 11.67
N PRO A 12 -30.31 -0.21 12.99
CA PRO A 12 -29.21 0.46 13.66
C PRO A 12 -27.92 -0.37 13.58
N PHE A 13 -26.82 0.32 13.37
CA PHE A 13 -25.47 -0.19 13.62
C PHE A 13 -24.62 0.94 14.19
N GLY A 14 -23.63 0.59 15.00
CA GLY A 14 -22.79 1.62 15.59
C GLY A 14 -21.60 1.06 16.34
N PHE A 15 -20.69 1.95 16.69
CA PHE A 15 -19.45 1.67 17.38
C PHE A 15 -19.24 2.70 18.47
N ILE A 16 -19.32 2.26 19.74
CA ILE A 16 -19.26 3.15 20.91
C ILE A 16 -20.37 4.22 20.79
N ASP A 17 -19.98 5.49 20.56
CA ASP A 17 -20.90 6.63 20.49
C ASP A 17 -21.41 6.90 19.07
N ASP A 18 -20.75 6.35 18.05
CA ASP A 18 -21.15 6.51 16.66
C ASP A 18 -22.32 5.59 16.35
N VAL A 19 -23.52 6.15 16.20
CA VAL A 19 -24.74 5.42 15.81
C VAL A 19 -25.14 5.79 14.40
N THR A 20 -25.40 4.79 13.57
CA THR A 20 -25.93 4.95 12.22
C THR A 20 -27.22 4.17 12.10
N ILE A 21 -28.19 4.77 11.41
CA ILE A 21 -29.53 4.20 11.20
C ILE A 21 -29.79 4.19 9.71
N THR A 22 -30.19 3.04 9.17
CA THR A 22 -30.58 2.91 7.77
C THR A 22 -32.02 2.47 7.64
N VAL A 23 -32.69 2.97 6.61
CA VAL A 23 -34.05 2.58 6.21
C VAL A 23 -34.02 2.31 4.70
N GLU A 24 -34.78 1.30 4.26
CA GLU A 24 -34.88 0.90 2.85
C GLU A 24 -36.31 1.14 2.35
N GLY A 25 -36.44 1.65 1.12
CA GLY A 25 -37.74 2.08 0.58
C GLY A 25 -37.63 3.30 -0.32
N LYS A 26 -38.75 4.01 -0.53
CA LYS A 26 -38.76 5.26 -1.29
C LYS A 26 -38.14 6.39 -0.46
N ILE A 27 -37.45 7.32 -1.13
CA ILE A 27 -36.70 8.39 -0.46
C ILE A 27 -37.58 9.26 0.43
N GLU A 28 -38.79 9.61 -0.04
CA GLU A 28 -39.74 10.41 0.73
C GLU A 28 -40.24 9.67 1.99
N GLU A 29 -40.52 8.38 1.87
CA GLU A 29 -40.98 7.51 2.98
C GLU A 29 -39.84 7.27 3.99
N ASN A 30 -38.63 6.97 3.50
CA ASN A 30 -37.44 6.76 4.33
C ASN A 30 -37.07 8.00 5.12
N THR A 31 -37.16 9.19 4.51
CA THR A 31 -36.79 10.45 5.18
C THR A 31 -37.76 10.80 6.30
N LYS A 32 -39.06 10.56 6.09
CA LYS A 32 -40.07 10.69 7.16
C LYS A 32 -39.82 9.68 8.28
N SER A 33 -39.54 8.43 7.93
CA SER A 33 -39.21 7.38 8.91
C SER A 33 -37.98 7.75 9.74
N LEU A 34 -36.90 8.21 9.10
CA LEU A 34 -35.67 8.65 9.77
C LEU A 34 -35.92 9.87 10.67
N SER A 35 -36.73 10.83 10.25
CA SER A 35 -37.10 12.00 11.07
C SER A 35 -37.82 11.55 12.35
N ASN A 36 -38.82 10.67 12.22
CA ASN A 36 -39.55 10.10 13.35
C ASN A 36 -38.64 9.28 14.29
N ILE A 37 -37.75 8.46 13.72
CA ILE A 37 -36.79 7.67 14.50
C ILE A 37 -35.84 8.60 15.26
N LEU A 38 -35.33 9.66 14.63
CA LEU A 38 -34.41 10.61 15.24
C LEU A 38 -35.06 11.37 16.40
N GLU A 39 -36.33 11.76 16.26
CA GLU A 39 -37.11 12.35 17.35
C GLU A 39 -37.24 11.40 18.54
N LYS A 40 -37.64 10.14 18.30
CA LYS A 40 -37.72 9.11 19.34
C LYS A 40 -36.36 8.85 19.99
N CYS A 41 -35.28 8.86 19.22
CA CYS A 41 -33.91 8.72 19.74
C CYS A 41 -33.55 9.90 20.66
N CYS A 42 -33.89 11.14 20.28
CA CYS A 42 -33.64 12.31 21.11
C CYS A 42 -34.46 12.31 22.39
N ASN A 43 -35.71 11.87 22.35
CA ASN A 43 -36.56 11.73 23.54
C ASN A 43 -36.03 10.63 24.47
N TRP A 44 -35.55 9.51 23.92
CA TRP A 44 -34.87 8.47 24.68
C TRP A 44 -33.56 8.97 25.32
N ALA A 45 -32.77 9.77 24.60
CA ALA A 45 -31.54 10.35 25.13
C ALA A 45 -31.83 11.30 26.30
N LYS A 46 -32.81 12.20 26.14
CA LYS A 46 -33.27 13.11 27.19
C LYS A 46 -33.72 12.35 28.45
N SER A 47 -34.47 11.26 28.30
CA SER A 47 -34.91 10.45 29.46
C SER A 47 -33.77 9.71 30.17
N ARG A 48 -32.60 9.59 29.52
CA ARG A 48 -31.37 9.03 30.08
C ARG A 48 -30.35 10.09 30.49
N MET A 49 -30.76 11.37 30.52
CA MET A 49 -29.87 12.51 30.81
C MET A 49 -28.67 12.60 29.86
N THR A 50 -28.85 12.19 28.60
CA THR A 50 -27.85 12.32 27.53
C THR A 50 -28.39 13.21 26.40
N LYS A 51 -27.49 13.63 25.50
CA LYS A 51 -27.82 14.47 24.35
C LYS A 51 -27.21 13.87 23.08
N ILE A 52 -28.00 13.81 22.02
CA ILE A 52 -27.53 13.47 20.67
C ILE A 52 -27.03 14.77 20.01
N ASP A 53 -25.83 14.72 19.44
CA ASP A 53 -25.27 15.82 18.66
C ASP A 53 -25.96 15.87 17.28
N LEU A 54 -26.71 16.94 17.04
CA LEU A 54 -27.43 17.20 15.79
C LEU A 54 -26.71 18.22 14.90
N GLY A 55 -25.51 18.66 15.28
CA GLY A 55 -24.72 19.66 14.56
C GLY A 55 -24.04 19.09 13.31
N ASP A 56 -22.85 19.61 12.98
CA ASP A 56 -22.13 19.27 11.75
C ASP A 56 -21.77 17.78 11.62
N LYS A 57 -21.76 17.05 12.74
CA LYS A 57 -21.45 15.61 12.76
C LYS A 57 -22.60 14.73 12.27
N LEU A 58 -23.84 15.23 12.25
CA LEU A 58 -24.99 14.44 11.80
C LEU A 58 -24.92 14.19 10.29
N GLY A 59 -24.58 12.97 9.90
CA GLY A 59 -24.57 12.57 8.49
C GLY A 59 -25.97 12.23 8.00
N PHE A 60 -26.39 12.80 6.86
CA PHE A 60 -27.62 12.40 6.18
C PHE A 60 -27.34 12.22 4.68
N ILE A 61 -27.66 11.05 4.14
CA ILE A 61 -27.37 10.72 2.74
C ILE A 61 -28.38 9.71 2.18
N HIS A 62 -28.63 9.82 0.88
CA HIS A 62 -29.37 8.83 0.13
C HIS A 62 -28.44 7.96 -0.72
N PHE A 63 -28.62 6.65 -0.65
CA PHE A 63 -28.00 5.71 -1.56
C PHE A 63 -29.05 5.21 -2.55
N THR A 64 -28.93 5.61 -3.82
CA THR A 64 -29.82 5.19 -4.90
C THR A 64 -29.02 4.93 -6.16
N LYS A 65 -29.43 3.92 -6.94
CA LYS A 65 -28.87 3.66 -8.27
C LYS A 65 -29.30 4.71 -9.30
N ASN A 66 -30.47 5.32 -9.10
CA ASN A 66 -31.07 6.32 -9.98
C ASN A 66 -31.32 7.59 -9.18
N VAL A 67 -30.40 8.54 -9.24
CA VAL A 67 -30.55 9.86 -8.60
C VAL A 67 -31.49 10.69 -9.46
N LYS A 68 -32.66 11.06 -8.93
CA LYS A 68 -33.55 12.03 -9.60
C LYS A 68 -33.32 13.42 -8.98
N PRO A 69 -33.41 14.52 -9.76
CA PRO A 69 -33.25 15.87 -9.21
C PRO A 69 -34.23 16.21 -8.06
N LYS A 70 -35.40 15.57 -8.04
CA LYS A 70 -36.38 15.71 -6.94
C LYS A 70 -35.93 15.04 -5.65
N ASP A 71 -35.11 13.99 -5.75
CA ASP A 71 -34.65 13.21 -4.60
C ASP A 71 -33.60 13.99 -3.79
N GLU A 72 -32.85 14.88 -4.44
CA GLU A 72 -31.88 15.78 -3.79
C GLU A 72 -32.56 16.86 -2.93
N LYS A 73 -33.87 17.08 -3.10
CA LYS A 73 -34.64 18.09 -2.37
C LYS A 73 -35.33 17.55 -1.12
N VAL A 74 -35.27 16.24 -0.87
CA VAL A 74 -35.96 15.62 0.27
C VAL A 74 -35.10 15.81 1.52
N GLN A 75 -35.54 16.69 2.41
CA GLN A 75 -34.80 17.09 3.60
C GLN A 75 -35.23 16.30 4.84
N LEU A 76 -34.26 16.00 5.71
CA LEU A 76 -34.50 15.40 7.02
C LEU A 76 -34.98 16.48 8.00
N THR A 77 -36.12 16.24 8.67
CA THR A 77 -36.59 17.14 9.72
C THR A 77 -35.95 16.74 11.05
N LEU A 78 -35.23 17.67 11.65
CA LEU A 78 -34.61 17.50 12.96
C LEU A 78 -35.63 17.77 14.08
N PRO A 79 -35.42 17.23 15.30
CA PRO A 79 -36.36 17.41 16.42
C PRO A 79 -36.53 18.87 16.89
N ASN A 80 -35.64 19.78 16.50
CA ASN A 80 -35.75 21.22 16.73
C ASN A 80 -36.53 21.95 15.61
N GLY A 81 -37.02 21.25 14.59
CA GLY A 81 -37.72 21.79 13.43
C GLY A 81 -36.79 22.23 12.28
N GLU A 82 -35.47 22.17 12.46
CA GLU A 82 -34.50 22.48 11.41
C GLU A 82 -34.53 21.42 10.29
N LEU A 83 -34.31 21.85 9.05
CA LEU A 83 -34.27 20.97 7.90
C LEU A 83 -32.83 20.73 7.45
N ARG A 84 -32.47 19.45 7.28
CA ARG A 84 -31.13 19.05 6.86
C ARG A 84 -31.13 18.44 5.47
N GLU A 85 -30.33 19.03 4.59
CA GLU A 85 -30.18 18.56 3.21
C GLU A 85 -29.35 17.27 3.13
N PRO A 86 -29.66 16.39 2.16
CA PRO A 86 -28.86 15.20 1.91
C PRO A 86 -27.47 15.60 1.42
N GLN A 87 -26.45 15.10 2.11
CA GLN A 87 -25.06 15.33 1.77
C GLN A 87 -24.65 14.44 0.60
N LYS A 88 -23.73 14.95 -0.25
CA LYS A 88 -23.13 14.16 -1.33
C LYS A 88 -22.23 13.06 -0.81
N GLU A 89 -21.63 13.29 0.35
CA GLU A 89 -20.70 12.38 1.02
C GLU A 89 -20.87 12.40 2.53
N VAL A 90 -20.75 11.24 3.16
CA VAL A 90 -20.74 11.08 4.61
C VAL A 90 -19.53 10.27 5.04
N LYS A 91 -19.04 10.52 6.25
CA LYS A 91 -17.94 9.74 6.83
C LYS A 91 -18.49 8.76 7.86
N LEU A 92 -18.28 7.46 7.62
CA LEU A 92 -18.67 6.38 8.51
C LEU A 92 -17.43 5.59 8.93
N LEU A 93 -17.12 5.56 10.22
CA LEU A 93 -15.97 4.82 10.80
C LEU A 93 -14.68 5.05 9.99
N GLY A 94 -14.39 6.30 9.62
CA GLY A 94 -13.18 6.64 8.87
C GLY A 94 -13.26 6.47 7.34
N ILE A 95 -14.31 5.84 6.82
CA ILE A 95 -14.56 5.67 5.37
C ILE A 95 -15.47 6.78 4.86
N THR A 96 -15.13 7.38 3.73
CA THR A 96 -15.97 8.38 3.05
C THR A 96 -16.86 7.65 2.06
N LEU A 97 -18.17 7.73 2.24
CA LEU A 97 -19.18 7.14 1.37
C LEU A 97 -19.85 8.28 0.59
N ASN A 98 -19.75 8.22 -0.74
CA ASN A 98 -20.58 9.06 -1.60
C ASN A 98 -21.84 8.31 -2.03
N ASN A 99 -22.85 9.04 -2.50
CA ASN A 99 -24.13 8.48 -2.95
C ASN A 99 -23.98 7.39 -4.04
N LEU A 100 -22.93 7.46 -4.87
CA LEU A 100 -22.62 6.48 -5.91
C LEU A 100 -21.84 5.24 -5.42
N LEU A 101 -21.28 5.29 -4.20
CA LEU A 101 -20.39 4.27 -3.65
C LEU A 101 -19.22 3.90 -4.60
N ASP A 102 -18.67 4.90 -5.31
CA ASP A 102 -17.54 4.73 -6.23
C ASP A 102 -16.17 4.93 -5.54
N PHE A 103 -16.19 5.43 -4.29
CA PHE A 103 -15.03 5.67 -3.43
C PHE A 103 -13.96 6.60 -3.99
N LYS A 104 -14.20 7.34 -5.08
CA LYS A 104 -13.18 8.21 -5.68
C LYS A 104 -12.72 9.32 -4.72
N SER A 105 -13.67 9.98 -4.07
CA SER A 105 -13.38 11.00 -3.06
C SER A 105 -12.71 10.42 -1.82
N HIS A 106 -13.10 9.21 -1.40
CA HIS A 106 -12.41 8.49 -0.34
C HIS A 106 -10.92 8.28 -0.65
N ILE A 107 -10.59 7.83 -1.87
CA ILE A 107 -9.20 7.64 -2.30
C ILE A 107 -8.44 8.96 -2.34
N LEU A 108 -9.05 10.04 -2.84
CA LEU A 108 -8.44 11.37 -2.81
C LEU A 108 -8.15 11.82 -1.36
N ASN A 109 -9.08 11.60 -0.44
CA ASN A 109 -8.90 11.89 0.99
C ASN A 109 -7.77 11.06 1.61
N ILE A 110 -7.68 9.77 1.28
CA ILE A 110 -6.56 8.89 1.69
C ILE A 110 -5.24 9.43 1.15
N ILE A 111 -5.17 9.77 -0.15
CA ILE A 111 -3.96 10.30 -0.79
C ILE A 111 -3.52 11.60 -0.10
N ASN A 112 -4.45 12.50 0.17
CA ASN A 112 -4.14 13.77 0.83
C ASN A 112 -3.61 13.57 2.25
N LYS A 113 -4.21 12.67 3.03
CA LYS A 113 -3.70 12.29 4.36
C LYS A 113 -2.32 11.63 4.28
N ALA A 114 -2.14 10.69 3.35
CA ALA A 114 -0.88 10.01 3.13
C ALA A 114 0.22 10.99 2.70
N ARG A 115 -0.07 11.93 1.79
CA ARG A 115 0.84 13.00 1.37
C ARG A 115 1.25 13.89 2.54
N LYS A 116 0.33 14.27 3.42
CA LYS A 116 0.66 15.01 4.65
C LYS A 116 1.63 14.23 5.53
N ALA A 117 1.39 12.93 5.72
CA ALA A 117 2.29 12.06 6.49
C ALA A 117 3.68 11.92 5.83
N VAL A 118 3.74 11.73 4.50
CA VAL A 118 5.00 11.74 3.76
C VAL A 118 5.70 13.11 3.87
N GLY A 119 4.93 14.20 3.84
CA GLY A 119 5.40 15.56 4.11
C GLY A 119 6.05 15.74 5.47
N ALA A 120 5.41 15.26 6.53
CA ALA A 120 5.98 15.27 7.87
C ALA A 120 7.30 14.47 7.92
N ILE A 121 7.36 13.30 7.28
CA ILE A 121 8.59 12.51 7.17
C ILE A 121 9.68 13.30 6.41
N TRP A 122 9.32 14.10 5.41
CA TRP A 122 10.28 14.94 4.67
C TRP A 122 10.91 16.03 5.52
N HIS A 123 10.20 16.60 6.49
CA HIS A 123 10.79 17.60 7.37
C HIS A 123 11.90 17.02 8.27
N LEU A 124 12.01 15.70 8.38
CA LEU A 124 13.05 15.02 9.15
C LEU A 124 14.35 14.78 8.35
N GLY A 125 14.38 15.12 7.06
CA GLY A 125 15.59 14.98 6.24
C GLY A 125 15.39 15.09 4.72
N GLY A 126 16.48 15.46 4.04
CA GLY A 126 16.57 15.54 2.59
C GLY A 126 17.08 14.24 1.93
N VAL A 127 17.44 14.34 0.65
CA VAL A 127 17.98 13.18 -0.11
C VAL A 127 19.34 12.75 0.46
N GLN A 128 20.22 13.73 0.77
CA GLN A 128 21.61 13.51 1.18
C GLN A 128 21.90 13.82 2.65
N LYS A 129 20.96 14.41 3.40
CA LYS A 129 21.12 14.81 4.81
C LYS A 129 19.88 14.39 5.63
N GLY A 130 20.04 14.21 6.94
CA GLY A 130 18.94 13.87 7.86
C GLY A 130 18.86 12.37 8.17
N MET A 131 17.65 11.90 8.52
CA MET A 131 17.40 10.52 8.98
C MET A 131 17.94 9.45 8.03
N ARG A 132 18.45 8.33 8.58
CA ARG A 132 18.88 7.17 7.79
C ARG A 132 17.74 6.60 6.93
N GLY A 133 18.10 6.03 5.77
CA GLY A 133 17.11 5.48 4.82
C GLY A 133 16.22 4.40 5.43
N SER A 134 16.76 3.56 6.33
CA SER A 134 15.98 2.52 7.01
C SER A 134 14.92 3.12 7.92
N ALA A 135 15.22 4.23 8.59
CA ALA A 135 14.29 4.92 9.47
C ALA A 135 13.17 5.60 8.66
N VAL A 136 13.51 6.26 7.55
CA VAL A 136 12.52 6.80 6.60
C VAL A 136 11.61 5.70 6.05
N ARG A 137 12.19 4.54 5.70
CA ARG A 137 11.44 3.36 5.24
C ARG A 137 10.50 2.85 6.33
N SER A 138 10.97 2.75 7.58
CA SER A 138 10.16 2.32 8.71
C SER A 138 9.01 3.29 8.98
N LEU A 139 9.26 4.60 8.93
CA LEU A 139 8.22 5.62 9.07
C LEU A 139 7.18 5.53 7.95
N TYR A 140 7.59 5.33 6.70
CA TYR A 140 6.64 5.09 5.61
C TYR A 140 5.76 3.87 5.90
N ILE A 141 6.35 2.76 6.35
CA ILE A 141 5.61 1.54 6.66
C ILE A 141 4.69 1.71 7.87
N ALA A 142 5.11 2.45 8.89
CA ALA A 142 4.37 2.63 10.14
C ALA A 142 3.31 3.74 10.07
N CYS A 143 3.53 4.80 9.29
CA CYS A 143 2.70 5.99 9.30
C CYS A 143 1.90 6.18 8.00
N VAL A 144 2.42 5.76 6.85
CA VAL A 144 1.76 6.01 5.54
C VAL A 144 0.94 4.81 5.11
N ARG A 145 1.51 3.61 5.18
CA ARG A 145 0.80 2.38 4.78
C ARG A 145 -0.51 2.15 5.54
N PRO A 146 -0.62 2.37 6.87
CA PRO A 146 -1.90 2.18 7.55
C PRO A 146 -2.99 3.13 7.09
N ILE A 147 -2.65 4.36 6.70
CA ILE A 147 -3.60 5.33 6.13
C ILE A 147 -4.18 4.78 4.81
N VAL A 148 -3.32 4.24 3.94
CA VAL A 148 -3.72 3.72 2.63
C VAL A 148 -4.42 2.37 2.73
N GLU A 149 -4.08 1.53 3.69
CA GLU A 149 -4.55 0.15 3.78
C GLU A 149 -5.80 -0.01 4.67
N TYR A 150 -6.26 1.09 5.28
CA TYR A 150 -7.45 1.13 6.12
C TYR A 150 -8.72 0.87 5.29
N GLY A 151 -9.56 -0.06 5.76
CA GLY A 151 -10.84 -0.39 5.11
C GLY A 151 -10.77 -0.95 3.69
N LEU A 152 -9.61 -1.45 3.24
CA LEU A 152 -9.40 -2.01 1.89
C LEU A 152 -10.50 -2.96 1.42
N GLU A 153 -10.98 -3.82 2.31
CA GLU A 153 -12.07 -4.79 2.13
C GLU A 153 -13.41 -4.14 1.70
N ILE A 154 -13.59 -2.85 1.99
CA ILE A 154 -14.79 -2.07 1.68
C ILE A 154 -14.68 -1.43 0.29
N TRP A 155 -13.54 -0.84 -0.07
CA TRP A 155 -13.47 0.04 -1.25
C TRP A 155 -12.61 -0.49 -2.41
N HIS A 156 -11.66 -1.40 -2.18
CA HIS A 156 -10.71 -1.81 -3.22
C HIS A 156 -11.40 -2.44 -4.46
N HIS A 157 -12.51 -3.13 -4.25
CA HIS A 157 -13.23 -3.84 -5.31
C HIS A 157 -13.97 -2.91 -6.30
N LYS A 158 -14.11 -1.61 -5.97
CA LYS A 158 -14.79 -0.59 -6.78
C LYS A 158 -13.85 0.35 -7.54
N ILE A 159 -12.60 0.48 -7.09
CA ILE A 159 -11.65 1.43 -7.67
C ILE A 159 -11.02 0.87 -8.95
N LEU A 160 -10.64 1.74 -9.89
CA LEU A 160 -10.04 1.36 -11.16
C LEU A 160 -8.51 1.55 -11.13
N LYS A 161 -7.85 1.15 -12.22
CA LYS A 161 -6.40 1.31 -12.40
C LYS A 161 -5.95 2.76 -12.25
N GLY A 162 -6.79 3.74 -12.62
CA GLY A 162 -6.48 5.16 -12.50
C GLY A 162 -6.33 5.63 -11.05
N GLU A 163 -7.21 5.19 -10.15
CA GLU A 163 -7.15 5.49 -8.71
C GLU A 163 -5.95 4.81 -8.05
N ILE A 164 -5.68 3.56 -8.42
CA ILE A 164 -4.49 2.83 -7.97
C ILE A 164 -3.23 3.57 -8.42
N HIS A 165 -3.17 4.03 -9.66
CA HIS A 165 -2.04 4.80 -10.17
C HIS A 165 -1.81 6.08 -9.36
N LYS A 166 -2.87 6.80 -8.95
CA LYS A 166 -2.74 7.99 -8.09
C LYS A 166 -2.11 7.65 -6.72
N LEU A 167 -2.45 6.50 -6.13
CA LEU A 167 -1.80 6.01 -4.91
C LEU A 167 -0.33 5.67 -5.16
N GLU A 168 -0.01 5.03 -6.27
CA GLU A 168 1.37 4.70 -6.66
C GLU A 168 2.22 5.95 -6.92
N VAL A 169 1.66 7.01 -7.52
CA VAL A 169 2.36 8.28 -7.68
C VAL A 169 2.81 8.82 -6.31
N MET A 170 1.93 8.78 -5.29
CA MET A 170 2.29 9.14 -3.92
C MET A 170 3.35 8.21 -3.32
N GLN A 171 3.21 6.89 -3.50
CA GLN A 171 4.22 5.91 -3.08
C GLN A 171 5.58 6.22 -3.70
N ASN A 172 5.65 6.47 -5.00
CA ASN A 172 6.88 6.72 -5.74
C ASN A 172 7.58 8.01 -5.27
N MET A 173 6.83 8.99 -4.76
CA MET A 173 7.44 10.16 -4.10
C MET A 173 8.16 9.75 -2.81
N ALA A 174 7.55 8.89 -2.00
CA ALA A 174 8.16 8.36 -0.79
C ALA A 174 9.35 7.42 -1.09
N LEU A 175 9.25 6.54 -2.11
CA LEU A 175 10.30 5.58 -2.45
C LEU A 175 11.60 6.27 -2.83
N ARG A 176 11.57 7.29 -3.68
CA ARG A 176 12.76 8.10 -4.03
C ARG A 176 13.49 8.59 -2.81
N ARG A 177 12.74 8.93 -1.77
CA ARG A 177 13.27 9.53 -0.55
C ARG A 177 13.81 8.45 0.37
N ILE A 178 13.15 7.30 0.45
CA ILE A 178 13.69 6.10 1.12
C ILE A 178 15.06 5.74 0.57
N VAL A 179 15.21 5.63 -0.76
CA VAL A 179 16.48 5.20 -1.38
C VAL A 179 17.46 6.34 -1.65
N GLY A 180 17.04 7.60 -1.58
CA GLY A 180 17.93 8.73 -1.93
C GLY A 180 18.18 8.88 -3.43
N ALA A 181 17.20 8.49 -4.23
CA ALA A 181 17.22 8.55 -5.68
C ALA A 181 16.80 9.92 -6.23
N TYR A 182 17.20 10.18 -7.47
CA TYR A 182 16.83 11.37 -8.22
C TYR A 182 15.40 11.25 -8.75
N ARG A 183 14.80 12.38 -9.16
CA ARG A 183 13.40 12.42 -9.62
C ARG A 183 13.16 11.50 -10.84
N THR A 184 14.15 11.42 -11.73
CA THR A 184 14.08 10.69 -13.00
C THR A 184 14.36 9.19 -12.88
N THR A 185 14.79 8.70 -11.70
CA THR A 185 15.12 7.29 -11.52
C THR A 185 13.90 6.40 -11.85
N PRO A 186 14.07 5.30 -12.61
CA PRO A 186 12.98 4.41 -12.99
C PRO A 186 12.21 3.85 -11.80
N ILE A 187 10.88 3.79 -11.91
CA ILE A 187 9.98 3.43 -10.80
C ILE A 187 10.19 1.99 -10.34
N ALA A 188 10.35 1.04 -11.27
CA ALA A 188 10.58 -0.37 -10.96
C ALA A 188 11.84 -0.56 -10.09
N VAL A 189 12.91 0.16 -10.42
CA VAL A 189 14.14 0.18 -9.63
C VAL A 189 13.93 0.76 -8.24
N LEU A 190 13.16 1.86 -8.10
CA LEU A 190 12.83 2.42 -6.78
C LEU A 190 12.10 1.42 -5.89
N GLN A 191 11.16 0.65 -6.46
CA GLN A 191 10.41 -0.37 -5.75
C GLN A 191 11.33 -1.51 -5.29
N LYS A 192 12.21 -2.00 -6.16
CA LYS A 192 13.19 -3.06 -5.85
C LYS A 192 14.19 -2.61 -4.78
N GLU A 193 14.80 -1.44 -4.95
CA GLU A 193 15.79 -0.88 -4.02
C GLU A 193 15.19 -0.55 -2.65
N ALA A 194 13.95 -0.06 -2.62
CA ALA A 194 13.24 0.17 -1.37
C ALA A 194 12.72 -1.13 -0.74
N GLY A 195 12.68 -2.25 -1.48
CA GLY A 195 12.00 -3.47 -1.05
C GLY A 195 10.53 -3.19 -0.69
N ILE A 196 9.84 -2.40 -1.53
CA ILE A 196 8.43 -2.02 -1.35
C ILE A 196 7.67 -2.31 -2.64
N MET A 197 6.71 -3.22 -2.53
CA MET A 197 5.82 -3.64 -3.62
C MET A 197 4.92 -2.48 -4.10
N PRO A 198 4.69 -2.35 -5.41
CA PRO A 198 3.74 -1.40 -6.00
C PRO A 198 2.31 -1.60 -5.44
N TYR A 199 1.52 -0.53 -5.32
CA TYR A 199 0.15 -0.64 -4.82
C TYR A 199 -0.77 -1.48 -5.71
N SER A 200 -0.55 -1.50 -7.02
CA SER A 200 -1.27 -2.36 -7.97
C SER A 200 -1.26 -3.85 -7.61
N ILE A 201 -0.19 -4.33 -6.96
CA ILE A 201 -0.05 -5.72 -6.51
C ILE A 201 -0.33 -5.81 -5.00
N ARG A 202 0.24 -4.87 -4.23
CA ARG A 202 0.16 -4.86 -2.77
C ARG A 202 -1.27 -4.80 -2.25
N LEU A 203 -2.13 -3.97 -2.85
CA LEU A 203 -3.50 -3.82 -2.38
C LEU A 203 -4.32 -5.10 -2.62
N LYS A 204 -4.14 -5.75 -3.78
CA LYS A 204 -4.74 -7.07 -4.06
C LYS A 204 -4.34 -8.10 -3.00
N PHE A 205 -3.03 -8.22 -2.73
CA PHE A 205 -2.51 -9.13 -1.69
C PHE A 205 -3.09 -8.82 -0.30
N MET A 206 -3.16 -7.53 0.07
CA MET A 206 -3.67 -7.13 1.39
C MET A 206 -5.17 -7.39 1.55
N VAL A 207 -5.97 -7.16 0.52
CA VAL A 207 -7.41 -7.48 0.51
C VAL A 207 -7.61 -8.98 0.66
N ALA A 208 -6.93 -9.81 -0.14
CA ALA A 208 -7.05 -11.26 -0.06
C ALA A 208 -6.61 -11.79 1.33
N ARG A 209 -5.49 -11.29 1.87
CA ARG A 209 -5.02 -11.63 3.22
C ARG A 209 -6.06 -11.28 4.30
N LYS A 210 -6.69 -10.10 4.21
CA LYS A 210 -7.74 -9.69 5.16
C LYS A 210 -8.99 -10.55 5.00
N ALA A 211 -9.40 -10.84 3.76
CA ALA A 211 -10.58 -11.64 3.48
C ALA A 211 -10.45 -13.05 4.06
N ILE A 212 -9.30 -13.73 3.86
CA ILE A 212 -9.02 -15.04 4.46
C ILE A 212 -9.04 -14.97 5.98
N ARG A 213 -8.39 -13.96 6.57
CA ARG A 213 -8.39 -13.79 8.02
C ARG A 213 -9.81 -13.59 8.55
N LEU A 214 -10.66 -12.83 7.88
CA LEU A 214 -12.05 -12.64 8.33
C LEU A 214 -12.85 -13.92 8.15
N HIS A 215 -12.82 -14.52 6.96
CA HIS A 215 -13.61 -15.71 6.63
C HIS A 215 -13.36 -16.89 7.57
N LEU A 216 -12.11 -17.10 8.00
CA LEU A 216 -11.74 -18.18 8.90
C LEU A 216 -12.06 -17.91 10.39
N ASN A 217 -12.31 -16.65 10.77
CA ASN A 217 -12.46 -16.24 12.17
C ASN A 217 -13.83 -15.65 12.52
N ILE A 218 -14.74 -15.48 11.56
CA ILE A 218 -16.11 -15.00 11.81
C ILE A 218 -17.12 -16.15 11.74
N SER A 219 -18.26 -15.99 12.41
CA SER A 219 -19.37 -16.97 12.34
C SER A 219 -19.76 -17.23 10.89
N LYS A 220 -20.06 -18.50 10.54
CA LYS A 220 -20.57 -18.89 9.21
C LYS A 220 -21.85 -18.14 8.83
N THR A 221 -22.68 -17.81 9.82
CA THR A 221 -23.93 -17.04 9.63
C THR A 221 -23.70 -15.55 9.46
N ASN A 222 -22.45 -15.07 9.55
CA ASN A 222 -22.16 -13.66 9.36
C ASN A 222 -22.47 -13.26 7.89
N PRO A 223 -23.28 -12.21 7.67
CA PRO A 223 -23.69 -11.80 6.32
C PRO A 223 -22.52 -11.36 5.44
N ILE A 224 -21.37 -11.00 6.03
CA ILE A 224 -20.17 -10.61 5.30
C ILE A 224 -19.52 -11.81 4.58
N ASN A 225 -19.80 -13.06 4.98
CA ASN A 225 -19.20 -14.23 4.34
C ASN A 225 -19.45 -14.29 2.83
N GLY A 226 -20.65 -13.96 2.36
CA GLY A 226 -20.95 -13.92 0.92
C GLY A 226 -20.04 -12.93 0.17
N HIS A 227 -19.85 -11.73 0.72
CA HIS A 227 -18.93 -10.73 0.16
C HIS A 227 -17.47 -11.18 0.19
N LEU A 228 -17.03 -11.83 1.28
CA LEU A 228 -15.66 -12.35 1.39
C LEU A 228 -15.37 -13.43 0.36
N LEU A 229 -16.34 -14.32 0.09
CA LEU A 229 -16.24 -15.32 -0.96
C LEU A 229 -16.08 -14.67 -2.32
N THR A 230 -16.91 -13.68 -2.66
CA THR A 230 -16.78 -12.94 -3.91
C THR A 230 -15.42 -12.24 -4.04
N LEU A 231 -14.90 -11.66 -2.95
CA LEU A 231 -13.55 -11.09 -2.96
C LEU A 231 -12.47 -12.16 -3.19
N ILE A 232 -12.62 -13.33 -2.57
CA ILE A 232 -11.70 -14.46 -2.74
C ILE A 232 -11.75 -15.01 -4.18
N GLU A 233 -12.93 -15.13 -4.77
CA GLU A 233 -13.16 -15.64 -6.13
C GLU A 233 -12.70 -14.66 -7.21
N LYS A 234 -12.96 -13.36 -7.04
CA LYS A 234 -12.60 -12.30 -8.01
C LYS A 234 -11.09 -12.04 -8.08
N TYR A 235 -10.34 -12.43 -7.04
CA TYR A 235 -8.88 -12.47 -7.05
C TYR A 235 -8.45 -13.94 -7.03
N PRO A 236 -8.73 -14.70 -8.11
CA PRO A 236 -8.68 -16.15 -8.10
C PRO A 236 -7.28 -16.58 -7.70
N ILE A 237 -7.19 -17.19 -6.53
CA ILE A 237 -6.07 -18.04 -6.18
C ILE A 237 -6.57 -19.45 -6.47
N PRO A 238 -6.03 -20.14 -7.49
CA PRO A 238 -6.45 -21.51 -7.84
C PRO A 238 -6.40 -22.49 -6.65
N LYS A 239 -5.61 -22.18 -5.61
CA LYS A 239 -5.50 -22.95 -4.36
C LYS A 239 -6.54 -22.60 -3.28
N LEU A 240 -7.26 -21.48 -3.38
CA LEU A 240 -8.28 -21.11 -2.39
C LEU A 240 -9.51 -22.00 -2.49
N THR A 241 -9.93 -22.36 -3.71
CA THR A 241 -10.95 -23.39 -3.93
C THR A 241 -10.50 -24.74 -3.37
N THR A 242 -9.22 -25.11 -3.52
CA THR A 242 -8.66 -26.31 -2.91
C THR A 242 -8.66 -26.25 -1.38
N LEU A 243 -8.36 -25.09 -0.78
CA LEU A 243 -8.41 -24.89 0.67
C LEU A 243 -9.85 -24.81 1.21
N TYR A 244 -10.79 -24.33 0.38
CA TYR A 244 -12.22 -24.34 0.65
C TYR A 244 -12.73 -25.79 0.72
N VAL A 245 -12.40 -26.60 -0.28
CA VAL A 245 -12.67 -28.04 -0.33
C VAL A 245 -12.00 -28.75 0.83
N LEU A 246 -10.71 -28.48 1.12
CA LEU A 246 -9.99 -29.12 2.24
C LEU A 246 -10.53 -28.73 3.62
N ALA A 247 -11.05 -27.51 3.82
CA ALA A 247 -11.62 -27.06 5.09
C ALA A 247 -13.10 -27.44 5.28
N GLU A 248 -13.82 -27.72 4.20
CA GLU A 248 -15.12 -28.42 4.24
C GLU A 248 -14.93 -29.91 4.48
N ASP A 249 -14.01 -30.56 3.75
CA ASP A 249 -13.65 -31.97 3.93
C ASP A 249 -13.12 -32.25 5.34
N ASP A 250 -12.25 -31.41 5.92
CA ASP A 250 -11.77 -31.62 7.30
C ASP A 250 -12.92 -31.53 8.33
N ARG A 251 -13.97 -30.74 8.09
CA ARG A 251 -15.13 -30.65 9.01
C ARG A 251 -16.10 -31.81 8.85
N ASP A 252 -16.41 -32.20 7.61
CA ASP A 252 -17.28 -33.35 7.34
C ASP A 252 -16.58 -34.68 7.69
N TYR A 253 -15.25 -34.73 7.57
CA TYR A 253 -14.43 -35.84 8.02
C TYR A 253 -14.33 -35.89 9.55
N MET A 254 -14.24 -34.76 10.26
CA MET A 254 -14.30 -34.74 11.73
C MET A 254 -15.64 -35.22 12.28
N ILE A 255 -16.75 -34.96 11.57
CA ILE A 255 -18.08 -35.49 11.93
C ILE A 255 -18.18 -37.00 11.65
N LYS A 256 -17.49 -37.51 10.62
CA LYS A 256 -17.52 -38.93 10.24
C LYS A 256 -16.47 -39.82 10.94
N LYS A 257 -15.37 -39.26 11.48
CA LYS A 257 -14.25 -40.03 12.03
C LYS A 257 -14.43 -40.47 13.48
N ASP A 258 -15.50 -40.06 14.15
CA ASP A 258 -15.88 -40.67 15.43
C ASP A 258 -16.25 -42.16 15.28
N GLU A 259 -16.37 -42.70 14.06
CA GLU A 259 -16.76 -44.10 13.89
C GLU A 259 -15.72 -45.12 13.42
N LYS A 260 -14.62 -44.84 12.69
CA LYS A 260 -13.69 -45.95 12.32
C LYS A 260 -12.31 -45.57 11.74
N ARG A 261 -11.31 -46.30 12.28
CA ARG A 261 -10.02 -46.76 11.70
C ARG A 261 -8.76 -45.87 11.76
N LYS A 262 -7.70 -46.55 12.21
CA LYS A 262 -6.28 -46.14 12.31
C LYS A 262 -5.61 -46.21 10.94
N CYS A 263 -5.26 -45.05 10.38
CA CYS A 263 -4.22 -44.89 9.36
C CYS A 263 -3.26 -43.81 9.88
N LYS A 264 -1.96 -43.86 9.55
CA LYS A 264 -0.93 -42.91 10.05
C LYS A 264 -1.48 -41.47 9.99
N ARG A 265 -1.78 -40.89 11.16
CA ARG A 265 -2.42 -39.57 11.28
C ARG A 265 -1.40 -38.52 10.85
N VAL A 266 -1.55 -37.96 9.64
CA VAL A 266 -1.22 -36.54 9.48
C VAL A 266 -2.28 -35.81 10.29
N GLU A 267 -1.87 -35.14 11.37
CA GLU A 267 -2.81 -34.32 12.13
C GLU A 267 -3.38 -33.24 11.20
N PRO A 268 -4.72 -33.09 11.14
CA PRO A 268 -5.32 -32.05 10.33
C PRO A 268 -4.81 -30.69 10.83
N LEU A 269 -4.44 -29.84 9.88
CA LEU A 269 -3.87 -28.53 10.18
C LEU A 269 -4.91 -27.72 10.97
N THR A 270 -4.47 -27.09 12.05
CA THR A 270 -5.30 -26.11 12.75
C THR A 270 -5.70 -24.98 11.80
N LEU A 271 -6.86 -24.35 12.03
CA LEU A 271 -7.32 -23.19 11.24
C LEU A 271 -6.25 -22.09 11.11
N LYS A 272 -5.44 -21.90 12.16
CA LYS A 272 -4.31 -20.95 12.17
C LYS A 272 -3.17 -21.38 11.24
N GLN A 273 -2.85 -22.68 11.19
CA GLN A 273 -1.85 -23.22 10.27
C GLN A 273 -2.33 -23.14 8.82
N GLN A 274 -3.58 -23.52 8.56
CA GLN A 274 -4.21 -23.36 7.24
C GLN A 274 -4.17 -21.90 6.78
N GLN A 275 -4.61 -20.97 7.63
CA GLN A 275 -4.55 -19.52 7.36
C GLN A 275 -3.13 -19.07 6.99
N ASN A 276 -2.12 -19.45 7.79
CA ASN A 276 -0.74 -19.03 7.55
C ASN A 276 -0.18 -19.62 6.25
N GLN A 277 -0.51 -20.87 5.93
CA GLN A 277 -0.11 -21.52 4.68
C GLN A 277 -0.72 -20.79 3.47
N THR A 278 -2.02 -20.47 3.51
CA THR A 278 -2.71 -19.72 2.46
C THR A 278 -2.12 -18.33 2.26
N ILE A 279 -1.87 -17.60 3.35
CA ILE A 279 -1.22 -16.30 3.33
C ILE A 279 0.19 -16.40 2.74
N GLY A 280 0.91 -17.48 3.02
CA GLY A 280 2.23 -17.76 2.46
C GLY A 280 2.20 -17.95 0.94
N ILE A 281 1.24 -18.74 0.44
CA ILE A 281 1.01 -18.95 -1.00
C ILE A 281 0.68 -17.63 -1.68
N LEU A 282 -0.25 -16.86 -1.11
CA LEU A 282 -0.64 -15.53 -1.57
C LEU A 282 0.54 -14.57 -1.70
N LYS A 283 1.39 -14.56 -0.67
CA LYS A 283 2.58 -13.74 -0.66
C LYS A 283 3.54 -14.17 -1.77
N LYS A 284 3.70 -15.48 -2.00
CA LYS A 284 4.54 -16.02 -3.08
C LYS A 284 4.03 -15.57 -4.45
N GLN A 285 2.74 -15.70 -4.72
CA GLN A 285 2.14 -15.26 -5.99
C GLN A 285 2.29 -13.74 -6.21
N ALA A 286 2.01 -12.93 -5.19
CA ALA A 286 2.19 -11.48 -5.29
C ALA A 286 3.66 -11.10 -5.54
N MET A 287 4.60 -11.88 -5.00
CA MET A 287 6.04 -11.69 -5.27
C MET A 287 6.43 -12.10 -6.70
N GLU A 288 5.80 -13.14 -7.26
CA GLU A 288 6.00 -13.58 -8.65
C GLU A 288 5.42 -12.56 -9.64
N GLU A 289 4.19 -12.07 -9.40
CA GLU A 289 3.57 -10.98 -10.20
C GLU A 289 4.44 -9.72 -10.16
N TRP A 290 4.99 -9.38 -8.98
CA TRP A 290 5.89 -8.23 -8.87
C TRP A 290 7.21 -8.46 -9.62
N GLN A 291 7.75 -9.68 -9.59
CA GLN A 291 8.96 -10.01 -10.32
C GLN A 291 8.78 -9.87 -11.83
N GLU A 292 7.69 -10.41 -12.37
CA GLU A 292 7.36 -10.33 -13.78
C GLU A 292 7.14 -8.87 -14.21
N MET A 293 6.38 -8.11 -13.41
CA MET A 293 6.15 -6.68 -13.68
C MET A 293 7.45 -5.87 -13.68
N TYR A 294 8.41 -6.23 -12.82
CA TYR A 294 9.72 -5.60 -12.77
C TYR A 294 10.53 -5.90 -14.04
N TRP A 295 10.65 -7.17 -14.44
CA TRP A 295 11.43 -7.55 -15.64
C TRP A 295 10.85 -7.04 -16.94
N ASN A 296 9.53 -6.90 -17.03
CA ASN A 296 8.86 -6.34 -18.20
C ASN A 296 9.01 -4.81 -18.30
N SER A 297 9.66 -4.15 -17.34
CA SER A 297 9.95 -2.73 -17.42
C SER A 297 11.07 -2.46 -18.43
N SER A 298 10.86 -1.51 -19.35
CA SER A 298 11.81 -1.15 -20.40
C SER A 298 12.72 0.03 -20.03
N LYS A 299 12.43 0.72 -18.92
CA LYS A 299 13.09 1.99 -18.54
C LYS A 299 14.33 1.81 -17.67
N ASP A 300 14.67 0.58 -17.33
CA ASP A 300 15.69 0.18 -16.38
C ASP A 300 16.70 -0.79 -16.98
N LEU A 301 16.87 -0.78 -18.31
CA LEU A 301 17.83 -1.61 -19.04
C LEU A 301 19.25 -1.54 -18.46
N TRP A 302 19.73 -0.35 -18.09
CA TRP A 302 21.01 -0.20 -17.37
C TRP A 302 21.04 -1.04 -16.09
N TYR A 303 20.01 -0.90 -15.27
CA TYR A 303 19.92 -1.57 -13.98
C TYR A 303 19.77 -3.10 -14.18
N HIS A 304 19.00 -3.54 -15.19
CA HIS A 304 18.90 -4.94 -15.59
C HIS A 304 20.24 -5.51 -16.04
N ASN A 305 21.03 -4.76 -16.82
CA ASN A 305 22.33 -5.22 -17.31
C ASN A 305 23.36 -5.39 -16.18
N ILE A 306 23.27 -4.57 -15.12
CA ILE A 306 24.20 -4.67 -14.00
C ILE A 306 23.69 -5.57 -12.87
N THR A 307 22.42 -5.97 -12.84
CA THR A 307 21.88 -6.87 -11.80
C THR A 307 21.54 -8.23 -12.38
N VAL A 308 22.04 -9.31 -11.76
CA VAL A 308 21.65 -10.68 -12.10
C VAL A 308 20.13 -10.84 -12.00
N GLU A 309 19.56 -11.75 -12.79
CA GLU A 309 18.13 -12.07 -12.71
C GLU A 309 17.77 -12.57 -11.29
N SER A 310 17.31 -11.65 -10.45
CA SER A 310 17.11 -11.86 -9.03
C SER A 310 15.75 -11.38 -8.54
N LYS A 311 15.21 -12.08 -7.54
CA LYS A 311 13.89 -11.79 -6.96
C LYS A 311 13.85 -10.37 -6.36
N CYS A 312 12.72 -9.67 -6.41
CA CYS A 312 12.55 -8.31 -5.87
C CYS A 312 12.76 -8.20 -4.34
N THR A 313 12.81 -9.35 -3.63
CA THR A 313 13.17 -9.46 -2.20
C THR A 313 14.30 -10.48 -1.98
N ASP A 314 15.24 -10.52 -2.90
CA ASP A 314 16.47 -11.30 -2.82
C ASP A 314 17.43 -10.78 -1.73
N ASN A 315 18.61 -11.41 -1.67
CA ASN A 315 19.67 -11.03 -0.75
C ASN A 315 20.18 -9.61 -1.02
N LEU A 316 20.14 -9.13 -2.27
CA LEU A 316 20.53 -7.78 -2.65
C LEU A 316 19.58 -6.74 -2.04
N SER A 317 18.26 -6.89 -2.25
CA SER A 317 17.26 -5.99 -1.64
C SER A 317 17.35 -6.02 -0.11
N LYS A 318 17.58 -7.19 0.49
CA LYS A 318 17.79 -7.33 1.95
C LYS A 318 19.09 -6.66 2.41
N MET A 319 20.17 -6.76 1.64
CA MET A 319 21.44 -6.11 1.95
C MET A 319 21.29 -4.59 1.89
N VAL A 320 20.65 -4.07 0.85
CA VAL A 320 20.40 -2.64 0.69
C VAL A 320 19.53 -2.12 1.83
N THR A 321 18.40 -2.77 2.08
CA THR A 321 17.45 -2.33 3.12
C THR A 321 17.92 -2.60 4.54
N GLY A 322 18.65 -3.69 4.77
CA GLY A 322 19.06 -4.17 6.10
C GLY A 322 20.45 -3.73 6.54
N VAL A 323 21.36 -3.47 5.60
CA VAL A 323 22.74 -3.06 5.87
C VAL A 323 22.96 -1.61 5.45
N ILE A 324 22.88 -1.32 4.14
CA ILE A 324 23.24 0.00 3.60
C ILE A 324 22.35 1.09 4.20
N MET A 325 21.03 0.93 4.08
CA MET A 325 20.06 1.88 4.61
C MET A 325 20.14 2.07 6.14
N LYS A 326 20.67 1.08 6.88
CA LYS A 326 20.72 1.06 8.35
C LYS A 326 22.01 1.65 8.91
N LYS A 327 23.14 1.42 8.24
CA LYS A 327 24.46 1.83 8.74
C LYS A 327 24.92 3.15 8.13
N ASP A 328 24.65 3.36 6.85
CA ASP A 328 25.25 4.46 6.10
C ASP A 328 24.50 5.79 6.24
N SER A 329 25.23 6.88 6.00
CA SER A 329 24.66 8.23 5.93
C SER A 329 23.77 8.38 4.70
N ARG A 330 22.89 9.38 4.73
CA ARG A 330 22.03 9.71 3.58
C ARG A 330 22.78 10.05 2.31
N ARG A 331 23.93 10.71 2.45
CA ARG A 331 24.83 11.02 1.32
C ARG A 331 25.36 9.75 0.69
N ILE A 332 25.84 8.81 1.50
CA ILE A 332 26.37 7.52 1.04
C ILE A 332 25.29 6.71 0.33
N LEU A 333 24.11 6.55 0.96
CA LEU A 333 22.99 5.84 0.35
C LEU A 333 22.60 6.45 -1.00
N SER A 334 22.49 7.78 -1.09
CA SER A 334 22.16 8.45 -2.35
C SER A 334 23.23 8.21 -3.41
N ASN A 335 24.52 8.22 -3.05
CA ASN A 335 25.61 7.94 -3.97
C ASN A 335 25.55 6.48 -4.48
N ILE A 336 25.37 5.51 -3.58
CA ILE A 336 25.18 4.09 -3.97
C ILE A 336 24.02 3.97 -4.95
N THR A 337 22.86 4.56 -4.65
CA THR A 337 21.71 4.52 -5.55
C THR A 337 22.01 5.18 -6.90
N GLN A 338 22.74 6.30 -6.94
CA GLN A 338 23.13 6.93 -8.21
C GLN A 338 23.99 6.00 -9.07
N PHE A 339 25.05 5.40 -8.50
CA PHE A 339 25.94 4.49 -9.23
C PHE A 339 25.21 3.24 -9.71
N ARG A 340 24.38 2.64 -8.85
CA ARG A 340 23.61 1.44 -9.22
C ARG A 340 22.56 1.75 -10.29
N THR A 341 21.91 2.90 -10.22
CA THR A 341 20.86 3.23 -11.20
C THR A 341 21.37 3.90 -12.47
N GLY A 342 22.62 4.38 -12.50
CA GLY A 342 23.11 5.24 -13.57
C GLY A 342 22.41 6.60 -13.64
N HIS A 343 21.58 6.94 -12.64
CA HIS A 343 20.81 8.18 -12.58
C HIS A 343 21.31 9.02 -11.40
N GLY A 344 22.08 10.06 -11.69
CA GLY A 344 22.71 10.86 -10.66
C GLY A 344 23.51 12.03 -11.20
N ASN A 345 24.39 12.57 -10.37
CA ASN A 345 25.32 13.62 -10.75
C ASN A 345 26.45 13.05 -11.64
N PHE A 346 26.08 12.70 -12.88
CA PHE A 346 26.97 12.24 -13.93
C PHE A 346 26.73 13.10 -15.17
N GLY A 347 27.78 13.55 -15.85
CA GLY A 347 27.63 14.38 -17.05
C GLY A 347 26.75 13.76 -18.14
N ALA A 348 26.81 12.43 -18.35
CA ALA A 348 25.90 11.71 -19.26
C ALA A 348 24.42 11.84 -18.87
N TRP A 349 24.12 11.88 -17.56
CA TRP A 349 22.77 12.07 -17.07
C TRP A 349 22.25 13.49 -17.35
N PHE A 350 23.05 14.53 -17.09
CA PHE A 350 22.67 15.92 -17.42
C PHE A 350 22.44 16.09 -18.93
N LYS A 351 23.34 15.55 -19.75
CA LYS A 351 23.21 15.55 -21.23
C LYS A 351 21.92 14.89 -21.69
N LYS A 352 21.59 13.71 -21.14
CA LYS A 352 20.37 12.97 -21.49
C LYS A 352 19.08 13.74 -21.17
N PHE A 353 19.07 14.53 -20.11
CA PHE A 353 17.90 15.29 -19.68
C PHE A 353 17.93 16.78 -20.10
N GLY A 354 18.91 17.18 -20.90
CA GLY A 354 19.03 18.56 -21.40
C GLY A 354 19.22 19.60 -20.29
N ILE A 355 19.88 19.21 -19.19
CA ILE A 355 20.14 20.12 -18.07
C ILE A 355 21.52 20.75 -18.28
N GLU A 356 21.58 22.07 -18.32
CA GLU A 356 22.82 22.83 -18.53
C GLU A 356 23.84 22.60 -17.40
N LYS A 357 25.11 22.44 -17.79
CA LYS A 357 26.27 22.23 -16.92
C LYS A 357 27.53 22.66 -17.66
N ASP A 358 28.52 23.16 -16.92
CA ASP A 358 29.82 23.61 -17.46
C ASP A 358 30.50 22.57 -18.36
N SER A 359 30.38 21.28 -18.00
CA SER A 359 30.83 20.16 -18.82
C SER A 359 30.02 18.89 -18.52
N TYR A 360 29.69 18.16 -19.58
CA TYR A 360 29.17 16.78 -19.51
C TYR A 360 30.27 15.72 -19.47
N ASN A 361 31.51 16.12 -19.71
CA ASN A 361 32.64 15.22 -19.82
C ASN A 361 33.45 15.22 -18.53
N CYS A 362 34.09 14.08 -18.25
CA CYS A 362 35.08 13.93 -17.22
C CYS A 362 36.30 14.81 -17.54
N LYS A 363 37.14 15.08 -16.53
CA LYS A 363 38.39 15.84 -16.69
C LYS A 363 39.34 15.22 -17.72
N CYS A 364 39.22 13.91 -18.00
CA CYS A 364 40.00 13.23 -19.03
C CYS A 364 39.47 13.44 -20.46
N GLY A 365 38.37 14.17 -20.65
CA GLY A 365 37.78 14.48 -21.95
C GLY A 365 36.60 13.59 -22.38
N GLU A 366 36.46 12.40 -21.80
CA GLU A 366 35.41 11.43 -22.13
C GLU A 366 34.06 11.74 -21.47
N LEU A 367 32.96 11.23 -22.03
CA LEU A 367 31.63 11.43 -21.46
C LEU A 367 31.54 10.82 -20.05
N GLU A 368 31.11 11.62 -19.07
CA GLU A 368 31.07 11.19 -17.67
C GLU A 368 29.89 10.23 -17.42
N THR A 369 30.13 8.93 -17.57
CA THR A 369 29.21 7.84 -17.24
C THR A 369 29.67 7.06 -16.00
N VAL A 370 28.77 6.28 -15.39
CA VAL A 370 29.15 5.35 -14.31
C VAL A 370 30.20 4.35 -14.78
N HIS A 371 30.02 3.78 -15.98
CA HIS A 371 30.96 2.84 -16.58
C HIS A 371 32.35 3.48 -16.72
N HIS A 372 32.40 4.67 -17.31
CA HIS A 372 33.65 5.40 -17.48
C HIS A 372 34.35 5.66 -16.15
N ILE A 373 33.64 6.17 -15.14
CA ILE A 373 34.20 6.47 -13.82
C ILE A 373 34.74 5.19 -13.15
N LEU A 374 33.94 4.11 -13.15
CA LEU A 374 34.29 2.88 -12.43
C LEU A 374 35.30 2.01 -13.15
N VAL A 375 35.40 2.07 -14.49
CA VAL A 375 36.12 1.05 -15.28
C VAL A 375 37.22 1.66 -16.15
N GLU A 376 36.95 2.77 -16.86
CA GLU A 376 37.78 3.20 -18.00
C GLU A 376 38.66 4.42 -17.71
N CYS A 377 38.23 5.32 -16.81
CA CYS A 377 38.84 6.65 -16.71
C CYS A 377 40.33 6.60 -16.33
N PRO A 378 41.27 7.03 -17.17
CA PRO A 378 42.70 6.89 -16.88
C PRO A 378 43.14 7.69 -15.65
N LEU A 379 42.43 8.78 -15.33
CA LEU A 379 42.72 9.64 -14.19
C LEU A 379 42.31 9.05 -12.83
N LEU A 380 41.54 7.96 -12.81
CA LEU A 380 41.02 7.34 -11.58
C LEU A 380 41.66 5.98 -11.28
N GLU A 381 42.79 5.68 -11.92
CA GLU A 381 43.44 4.37 -11.85
C GLU A 381 43.95 4.03 -10.44
N GLU A 382 44.49 5.01 -9.74
CA GLU A 382 44.99 4.86 -8.37
C GLU A 382 43.85 4.62 -7.38
N GLU A 383 42.77 5.40 -7.48
CA GLU A 383 41.58 5.30 -6.65
C GLU A 383 40.86 3.96 -6.87
N ARG A 384 40.94 3.40 -8.09
CA ARG A 384 40.37 2.08 -8.43
C ARG A 384 41.14 0.90 -7.88
N LYS A 385 42.36 1.04 -7.35
CA LYS A 385 43.11 -0.08 -6.76
C LYS A 385 42.30 -0.84 -5.72
N GLY A 386 41.49 -0.14 -4.92
CA GLY A 386 40.59 -0.75 -3.94
C GLY A 386 39.44 -1.55 -4.56
N LEU A 387 38.93 -1.14 -5.72
CA LEU A 387 37.90 -1.85 -6.48
C LEU A 387 38.47 -3.07 -7.20
N LYS A 388 39.66 -2.94 -7.80
CA LYS A 388 40.37 -4.05 -8.49
C LYS A 388 40.67 -5.23 -7.56
N ARG A 389 40.88 -4.99 -6.26
CA ARG A 389 41.03 -6.07 -5.27
C ARG A 389 39.75 -6.86 -5.05
N ILE A 390 38.58 -6.28 -5.31
CA ILE A 390 37.28 -6.94 -5.18
C ILE A 390 36.88 -7.62 -6.50
N SER A 391 37.08 -6.93 -7.62
CA SER A 391 36.84 -7.45 -8.96
C SER A 391 38.01 -7.07 -9.87
N PRO A 392 38.98 -7.98 -10.10
CA PRO A 392 40.14 -7.72 -10.94
C PRO A 392 39.77 -7.32 -12.38
N GLU A 393 38.71 -7.92 -12.91
CA GLU A 393 38.16 -7.65 -14.25
C GLU A 393 37.23 -6.41 -14.27
N MET A 394 37.04 -5.76 -13.13
CA MET A 394 36.16 -4.59 -12.99
C MET A 394 34.70 -4.84 -13.38
N ASP A 395 34.21 -6.07 -13.13
CA ASP A 395 32.80 -6.41 -13.33
C ASP A 395 31.89 -5.55 -12.43
N MET A 396 31.11 -4.69 -13.07
CA MET A 396 30.18 -3.79 -12.40
C MET A 396 29.11 -4.54 -11.61
N SER A 397 28.69 -5.74 -12.03
CA SER A 397 27.69 -6.51 -11.28
C SER A 397 28.22 -6.92 -9.92
N THR A 398 29.45 -7.43 -9.87
CA THR A 398 30.17 -7.77 -8.64
C THR A 398 30.37 -6.53 -7.76
N LEU A 399 30.80 -5.41 -8.34
CA LEU A 399 31.08 -4.18 -7.59
C LEU A 399 29.81 -3.52 -7.03
N LEU A 400 28.71 -3.51 -7.79
CA LEU A 400 27.48 -2.78 -7.47
C LEU A 400 26.42 -3.60 -6.74
N ASN A 401 26.55 -4.94 -6.66
CA ASN A 401 25.57 -5.80 -5.99
C ASN A 401 26.14 -6.66 -4.86
N SER A 402 27.43 -6.55 -4.54
CA SER A 402 28.02 -7.17 -3.34
C SER A 402 28.21 -6.16 -2.22
N LEU A 403 28.17 -6.62 -0.96
CA LEU A 403 28.37 -5.73 0.19
C LEU A 403 29.77 -5.12 0.20
N THR A 404 30.78 -5.97 -0.04
CA THR A 404 32.19 -5.58 -0.10
C THR A 404 32.47 -4.63 -1.26
N GLY A 405 31.88 -4.89 -2.42
CA GLY A 405 31.95 -3.99 -3.58
C GLY A 405 31.35 -2.62 -3.26
N LEU A 406 30.13 -2.58 -2.71
CA LEU A 406 29.47 -1.32 -2.34
C LEU A 406 30.27 -0.54 -1.29
N GLN A 407 30.84 -1.20 -0.29
CA GLN A 407 31.70 -0.54 0.70
C GLN A 407 32.94 0.09 0.06
N LYS A 408 33.59 -0.61 -0.88
CA LYS A 408 34.74 -0.06 -1.60
C LYS A 408 34.35 1.07 -2.56
N ILE A 409 33.18 0.98 -3.19
CA ILE A 409 32.61 2.07 -3.98
C ILE A 409 32.42 3.32 -3.11
N VAL A 410 31.97 3.20 -1.86
CA VAL A 410 31.82 4.35 -0.97
C VAL A 410 33.16 5.05 -0.69
N SER A 411 34.22 4.27 -0.43
CA SER A 411 35.57 4.81 -0.27
C SER A 411 36.05 5.50 -1.56
N PHE A 412 35.86 4.85 -2.70
CA PHE A 412 36.20 5.40 -4.02
C PHE A 412 35.47 6.71 -4.32
N ILE A 413 34.15 6.77 -4.09
CA ILE A 413 33.33 7.97 -4.36
C ILE A 413 33.77 9.16 -3.51
N SER A 414 34.24 8.91 -2.29
CA SER A 414 34.75 9.98 -1.44
C SER A 414 36.01 10.58 -2.06
N ALA A 415 36.97 9.74 -2.49
CA ALA A 415 38.19 10.17 -3.17
C ALA A 415 37.94 10.82 -4.55
N TRP A 416 36.96 10.33 -5.32
CA TRP A 416 36.63 10.88 -6.64
C TRP A 416 35.99 12.28 -6.58
N ARG A 417 35.28 12.60 -5.49
CA ARG A 417 34.53 13.85 -5.34
C ARG A 417 35.25 14.95 -4.55
N ASP A 418 36.32 14.58 -3.86
CA ASP A 418 37.29 15.53 -3.28
C ASP A 418 38.23 16.00 -4.41
#